data_AF-A0A7W1KMH4-F1
#
_entry.id   AF-A0A7W1KMH4-F1
#
_cell.length_a   1.000
_cell.length_b   1.000
_cell.length_c   1.000
_cell.angle_alpha   90.00
_cell.angle_beta   90.00
_cell.angle_gamma   90.00
#
_symmetry.space_group_name_H-M   'P 1'
#
loop_
_entity.id
_entity.type
_entity.pdbx_description
1 polymer ?
#
loop_
_entity_poly.entity_id
_entity_poly.type
_entity_poly.pdbx_seq_one_letter_code
_entity_poly.pdbx_strand_id
1 'polypeptide(L)'
;MSDCEWLSDRMPVVALGRDAWSADEVRHLNECESCQREWEVVEVASRLGEEAGLSLDADAIATRVARRLERERHDVGLRRRAWSFAGLAAAAALVAAIWTGGMESRPLDVRPAGTEVARRPSIPLPELETLEPAELDSVLQTMNEPDVNGGEGDDPALNDLNADELERVLDSWEG
;
A
#
# COMPACT_ATOMS: atom_id res chain seq x y z
N MET A 1 12.31 -26.47 -33.10
CA MET A 1 13.31 -25.88 -32.18
C MET A 1 12.50 -25.10 -31.18
N SER A 2 12.35 -25.63 -29.98
CA SER A 2 11.70 -24.90 -28.89
C SER A 2 12.56 -23.68 -28.55
N ASP A 3 11.95 -22.53 -28.35
CA ASP A 3 12.66 -21.31 -27.95
C ASP A 3 13.06 -21.40 -26.48
N CYS A 4 14.28 -20.98 -26.14
CA CYS A 4 14.78 -21.02 -24.76
C CYS A 4 13.91 -20.16 -23.84
N GLU A 5 13.43 -19.02 -24.33
CA GLU A 5 12.53 -18.11 -23.60
C GLU A 5 11.23 -18.83 -23.21
N TRP A 6 10.65 -19.56 -24.14
CA TRP A 6 9.43 -20.32 -23.86
C TRP A 6 9.67 -21.48 -22.87
N LEU A 7 10.82 -22.16 -22.92
CA LEU A 7 11.15 -23.15 -21.89
C LEU A 7 11.29 -22.49 -20.52
N SER A 8 12.00 -21.36 -20.43
CA SER A 8 12.19 -20.58 -19.20
C SER A 8 10.85 -20.23 -18.54
N ASP A 9 9.90 -19.69 -19.30
CA ASP A 9 8.56 -19.34 -18.82
C ASP A 9 7.78 -20.56 -18.28
N ARG A 10 8.03 -21.76 -18.83
CA ARG A 10 7.35 -22.99 -18.40
C ARG A 10 7.97 -23.66 -17.17
N MET A 11 9.26 -23.41 -16.88
CA MET A 11 9.95 -24.08 -15.77
C MET A 11 9.22 -23.93 -14.43
N PRO A 12 8.75 -22.76 -14.00
CA PRO A 12 8.07 -22.64 -12.71
C PRO A 12 6.81 -23.49 -12.61
N VAL A 13 6.03 -23.58 -13.69
CA VAL A 13 4.77 -24.35 -13.72
C VAL A 13 5.03 -25.85 -13.60
N VAL A 14 6.05 -26.35 -14.31
CA VAL A 14 6.45 -27.77 -14.24
C VAL A 14 7.10 -28.09 -12.89
N ALA A 15 7.92 -27.19 -12.34
CA ALA A 15 8.54 -27.36 -11.03
C ALA A 15 7.51 -27.43 -9.89
N LEU A 16 6.40 -26.68 -10.00
CA LEU A 16 5.27 -26.76 -9.07
C LEU A 16 4.35 -27.98 -9.31
N GLY A 17 4.70 -28.88 -10.23
CA GLY A 17 3.93 -30.08 -10.55
C GLY A 17 2.57 -29.80 -11.20
N ARG A 18 2.35 -28.60 -11.75
CA ARG A 18 1.08 -28.21 -12.38
C ARG A 18 0.99 -28.62 -13.85
N ASP A 19 2.12 -29.01 -14.43
CA ASP A 19 2.24 -29.44 -15.82
C ASP A 19 3.42 -30.42 -15.95
N ALA A 20 3.57 -31.03 -17.13
CA ALA A 20 4.65 -31.96 -17.43
C ALA A 20 5.40 -31.56 -18.70
N TRP A 21 6.70 -31.84 -18.73
CA TRP A 21 7.53 -31.65 -19.91
C TRP A 21 7.07 -32.55 -21.07
N SER A 22 6.92 -31.97 -22.26
CA SER A 22 6.79 -32.74 -23.49
C SER A 22 8.11 -33.40 -23.88
N ALA A 23 8.06 -34.42 -24.72
CA ALA A 23 9.28 -35.10 -25.19
C ALA A 23 10.25 -34.15 -25.92
N ASP A 24 9.72 -33.15 -26.63
CA ASP A 24 10.53 -32.15 -27.34
C ASP A 24 11.18 -31.15 -26.36
N GLU A 25 10.49 -30.77 -25.29
CA GLU A 25 11.05 -29.96 -24.21
C GLU A 25 12.16 -30.68 -23.46
N VAL A 26 11.94 -31.95 -23.09
CA VAL A 26 12.97 -32.76 -22.42
C VAL A 26 14.21 -32.88 -23.30
N ARG A 27 14.03 -33.08 -24.60
CA ARG A 27 15.16 -33.11 -25.55
C ARG A 27 15.91 -31.77 -25.57
N HIS A 28 15.20 -30.65 -25.69
CA HIS A 28 15.85 -29.33 -25.68
C HIS A 28 16.58 -29.08 -24.36
N LEU A 29 15.95 -29.37 -23.22
CA LEU A 29 16.54 -29.24 -21.89
C LEU A 29 17.85 -30.04 -21.80
N ASN A 30 17.88 -31.27 -22.31
CA ASN A 30 19.10 -32.09 -22.31
C ASN A 30 20.19 -31.62 -23.29
N GLU A 31 19.83 -30.89 -24.35
CA GLU A 31 20.77 -30.41 -25.38
C GLU A 31 21.28 -28.98 -25.10
N CYS A 32 20.58 -28.20 -24.27
CA CYS A 32 20.86 -26.78 -24.04
C CYS A 32 21.37 -26.50 -22.62
N GLU A 33 22.67 -26.22 -22.47
CA GLU A 33 23.32 -25.98 -21.17
C GLU A 33 22.75 -24.78 -20.39
N SER A 34 22.31 -23.72 -21.07
CA SER A 34 21.70 -22.58 -20.39
C SER A 34 20.36 -22.96 -19.75
N CYS A 35 19.51 -23.71 -20.46
CA CYS A 35 18.24 -24.19 -19.94
C CYS A 35 18.44 -25.19 -18.78
N GLN A 36 19.51 -26.00 -18.80
CA GLN A 36 19.82 -26.90 -17.67
C GLN A 36 20.15 -26.14 -16.39
N ARG A 37 21.01 -25.11 -16.50
CA ARG A 37 21.41 -24.30 -15.35
C ARG A 37 20.23 -23.52 -14.77
N GLU A 38 19.37 -22.99 -15.64
CA GLU A 38 18.15 -22.32 -15.21
C GLU A 38 17.19 -23.27 -14.51
N TRP A 39 16.99 -24.47 -15.07
CA TRP A 39 16.15 -25.50 -14.47
C TRP A 39 16.63 -25.92 -13.08
N GLU A 40 17.94 -26.08 -12.88
CA GLU A 40 18.53 -26.39 -11.58
C GLU A 40 18.19 -25.32 -10.52
N VAL A 41 18.24 -24.03 -10.91
CA VAL A 41 17.86 -22.92 -10.00
C VAL A 41 16.38 -22.99 -9.65
N VAL A 42 15.51 -23.21 -10.65
CA VAL A 42 14.05 -23.29 -10.44
C VAL A 42 13.67 -24.50 -9.59
N GLU A 43 14.31 -25.65 -9.80
CA GLU A 43 14.09 -26.88 -9.02
C GLU A 43 14.51 -26.69 -7.55
N VAL A 44 15.66 -26.06 -7.29
CA VAL A 44 16.09 -25.77 -5.92
C VAL A 44 15.17 -24.76 -5.24
N ALA A 45 14.76 -23.70 -5.95
CA ALA A 45 13.88 -22.66 -5.42
C ALA A 45 12.49 -23.21 -5.09
N SER A 46 11.93 -24.06 -5.95
CA SER A 46 10.62 -24.70 -5.72
C SER A 46 10.64 -25.62 -4.50
N ARG A 47 11.65 -26.48 -4.37
CA ARG A 47 11.82 -27.33 -3.18
C ARG A 47 11.96 -26.51 -1.89
N LEU A 48 12.76 -25.44 -1.92
CA LEU A 48 12.90 -24.53 -0.78
C LEU A 48 11.56 -23.86 -0.43
N GLY A 49 10.78 -23.48 -1.45
CA GLY A 49 9.43 -22.95 -1.30
C GLY A 49 8.45 -23.93 -0.66
N GLU A 50 8.50 -25.21 -1.04
CA GLU A 50 7.70 -26.26 -0.41
C GLU A 50 8.08 -26.48 1.05
N GLU A 51 9.37 -26.57 1.36
CA GLU A 51 9.86 -26.71 2.74
C GLU A 51 9.47 -25.49 3.60
N ALA A 52 9.61 -24.28 3.06
CA ALA A 52 9.18 -23.06 3.72
C ALA A 52 7.65 -23.05 3.91
N GLY A 53 6.88 -23.48 2.92
CA GLY A 53 5.43 -23.61 2.99
C GLY A 53 4.98 -24.58 4.08
N LEU A 54 5.69 -25.69 4.29
CA LEU A 54 5.42 -26.62 5.40
C LEU A 54 5.71 -26.00 6.78
N SER A 55 6.64 -25.05 6.85
CA SER A 55 6.99 -24.35 8.09
C SER A 55 6.09 -23.15 8.38
N LEU A 56 5.42 -22.61 7.36
CA LEU A 56 4.56 -21.44 7.46
C LEU A 56 3.11 -21.85 7.62
N ASP A 57 2.55 -21.58 8.80
CA ASP A 57 1.10 -21.69 9.03
C ASP A 57 0.38 -20.50 8.36
N ALA A 58 0.13 -20.64 7.06
CA ALA A 58 -0.51 -19.63 6.24
C ALA A 58 -1.89 -19.24 6.80
N ASP A 59 -2.64 -20.20 7.35
CA ASP A 59 -3.95 -19.96 7.96
C ASP A 59 -3.84 -19.11 9.23
N ALA A 60 -2.85 -19.40 10.09
CA ALA A 60 -2.60 -18.58 11.27
C ALA A 60 -2.16 -17.16 10.89
N ILE A 61 -1.35 -17.00 9.84
CA ILE A 61 -0.92 -15.69 9.34
C ILE A 61 -2.12 -14.93 8.77
N ALA A 62 -2.90 -15.54 7.87
CA ALA A 62 -4.09 -14.94 7.28
C ALA A 62 -5.09 -14.52 8.35
N THR A 63 -5.34 -15.41 9.32
CA THR A 63 -6.20 -15.12 10.47
C THR A 63 -5.67 -13.95 11.30
N ARG A 64 -4.36 -13.86 11.53
CA ARG A 64 -3.74 -12.75 12.27
C ARG A 64 -3.86 -11.43 11.51
N VAL A 65 -3.66 -11.44 10.20
CA VAL A 65 -3.81 -10.27 9.32
C VAL A 65 -5.27 -9.81 9.29
N ALA A 66 -6.22 -10.72 9.09
CA ALA A 66 -7.65 -10.40 9.10
C ALA A 66 -8.08 -9.75 10.42
N ARG A 67 -7.69 -10.33 11.56
CA ARG A 67 -7.97 -9.74 12.89
C ARG A 67 -7.34 -8.36 13.07
N ARG A 68 -6.16 -8.11 12.49
CA ARG A 68 -5.52 -6.80 12.55
C ARG A 68 -6.32 -5.77 11.74
N LEU A 69 -6.69 -6.11 10.52
CA LEU A 69 -7.49 -5.25 9.65
C LEU A 69 -8.86 -4.93 10.25
N GLU A 70 -9.52 -5.89 10.88
CA GLU A 70 -10.79 -5.67 11.59
C GLU A 70 -10.65 -4.64 12.72
N ARG A 71 -9.60 -4.75 13.54
CA ARG A 71 -9.35 -3.78 14.62
C ARG A 71 -9.10 -2.38 14.07
N GLU A 72 -8.26 -2.26 13.04
CA GLU A 72 -7.97 -0.98 12.41
C GLU A 72 -9.23 -0.35 11.79
N ARG A 73 -10.10 -1.14 11.15
CA ARG A 73 -11.41 -0.66 10.65
C ARG A 73 -12.31 -0.15 11.77
N HIS A 74 -12.36 -0.86 12.90
CA HIS A 74 -13.16 -0.42 14.06
C HIS A 74 -12.65 0.90 14.66
N ASP A 75 -11.33 1.07 14.78
CA ASP A 75 -10.72 2.28 15.34
C ASP A 75 -10.95 3.52 14.45
N VAL A 76 -10.88 3.36 13.13
CA VAL A 76 -11.18 4.44 12.17
C VAL A 76 -12.65 4.84 12.24
N GLY A 77 -13.57 3.87 12.34
CA GLY A 77 -15.01 4.13 12.50
C GLY A 77 -15.34 4.93 13.76
N LEU A 78 -14.72 4.58 14.88
CA LEU A 78 -14.91 5.30 16.16
C LEU A 78 -14.33 6.72 16.11
N ARG A 79 -13.13 6.89 15.54
CA ARG A 79 -12.52 8.23 15.38
C ARG A 79 -13.33 9.14 14.47
N ARG A 80 -13.83 8.62 13.34
CA ARG A 80 -14.67 9.39 12.42
C ARG A 80 -15.95 9.86 13.11
N ARG A 81 -16.61 8.99 13.88
CA ARG A 81 -17.82 9.33 14.65
C ARG A 81 -17.53 10.38 15.73
N ALA A 82 -16.42 10.24 16.46
CA ALA A 82 -16.01 11.22 17.47
C ALA A 82 -15.73 12.61 16.87
N TRP A 83 -15.09 12.67 15.70
CA TRP A 83 -14.87 13.92 14.96
C TRP A 83 -16.17 14.55 14.46
N SER A 84 -17.14 13.75 14.00
CA SER A 84 -18.45 14.27 13.58
C SER A 84 -19.20 14.95 14.73
N PHE A 85 -19.14 14.40 15.95
CA PHE A 85 -19.75 15.03 17.13
C PHE A 85 -19.01 16.29 17.58
N ALA A 86 -17.67 16.31 17.50
CA ALA A 86 -16.88 17.50 17.80
C ALA A 86 -17.19 18.65 16.82
N GLY A 87 -17.32 18.35 15.53
CA GLY A 87 -17.72 19.33 14.51
C GLY A 87 -19.14 19.88 14.73
N LEU A 88 -20.08 19.01 15.11
CA LEU A 88 -21.46 19.42 15.43
C LEU A 88 -21.54 20.32 16.67
N ALA A 89 -20.78 20.00 17.72
CA ALA A 89 -20.73 20.81 18.94
C ALA A 89 -20.13 22.20 18.69
N ALA A 90 -19.07 22.29 17.88
CA ALA A 90 -18.46 23.56 17.50
C ALA A 90 -19.44 24.44 16.68
N ALA A 91 -20.17 23.85 15.73
CA ALA A 91 -21.18 24.57 14.96
C ALA A 91 -22.35 25.06 15.82
N ALA A 92 -22.82 24.24 16.75
CA ALA A 92 -23.88 24.64 17.70
C ALA A 92 -23.43 25.77 18.64
N ALA A 93 -22.17 25.75 19.09
CA ALA A 93 -21.60 26.83 19.90
C ALA A 93 -21.51 28.16 19.14
N LEU A 94 -21.16 28.13 17.85
CA LEU A 94 -21.16 29.32 16.98
C LEU A 94 -22.56 29.87 16.76
N VAL A 95 -23.55 29.01 16.49
CA VAL A 95 -24.96 29.42 16.34
C VAL A 95 -25.49 30.01 17.65
N ALA A 96 -25.19 29.39 18.79
CA ALA A 96 -25.56 29.92 20.10
C ALA A 96 -24.90 31.29 20.34
N ALA A 97 -23.60 31.44 20.07
CA ALA A 97 -22.88 32.70 20.23
C ALA A 97 -23.44 33.83 19.34
N ILE A 98 -23.86 33.52 18.11
CA ILE A 98 -24.50 34.50 17.21
C ILE A 98 -25.90 34.86 17.72
N TRP A 99 -26.67 33.89 18.25
CA TRP A 99 -28.04 34.13 18.69
C TRP A 99 -28.13 34.82 20.06
N THR A 100 -27.17 34.58 20.94
CA THR A 100 -27.10 35.20 22.28
C THR A 100 -26.23 36.47 22.33
N GLY A 101 -25.48 36.76 21.27
CA GLY A 101 -24.41 37.76 21.25
C GLY A 101 -24.73 39.05 20.49
N GLY A 102 -25.78 39.77 20.90
CA GLY A 102 -25.71 41.23 20.87
C GLY A 102 -25.04 41.71 22.14
N MET A 103 -23.71 41.85 22.18
CA MET A 103 -23.01 42.64 23.20
C MET A 103 -21.54 42.89 22.86
N GLU A 104 -21.21 44.19 22.88
CA GLU A 104 -19.92 44.85 23.14
C GLU A 104 -18.59 44.09 22.96
N SER A 105 -17.79 44.68 22.06
CA SER A 105 -16.36 44.53 21.89
C SER A 105 -15.60 44.56 23.23
N ARG A 106 -15.32 43.38 23.80
CA ARG A 106 -14.33 43.21 24.86
C ARG A 106 -13.07 42.61 24.23
N PRO A 107 -11.90 43.28 24.31
CA PRO A 107 -10.67 42.70 23.78
C PRO A 107 -10.31 41.47 24.64
N LEU A 108 -10.37 40.29 24.03
CA LEU A 108 -9.88 39.06 24.62
C LEU A 108 -8.36 39.06 24.52
N ASP A 109 -7.72 39.07 25.69
CA ASP A 109 -6.31 38.78 25.87
C ASP A 109 -6.08 37.31 25.52
N VAL A 110 -5.66 37.04 24.28
CA VAL A 110 -5.32 35.70 23.79
C VAL A 110 -3.95 35.34 24.34
N ARG A 111 -3.94 34.73 25.52
CA ARG A 111 -2.79 33.96 26.01
C ARG A 111 -2.72 32.66 25.21
N PRO A 112 -1.65 32.40 24.43
CA PRO A 112 -1.53 31.13 23.71
C PRO A 112 -1.37 30.01 24.74
N ALA A 113 -2.43 29.23 24.92
CA ALA A 113 -2.33 27.93 25.56
C ALA A 113 -1.45 27.05 24.67
N GLY A 114 -0.34 26.59 25.23
CA GLY A 114 0.63 25.75 24.53
C GLY A 114 -0.08 24.58 23.86
N THR A 115 0.07 24.50 22.55
CA THR A 115 -0.14 23.31 21.76
C THR A 115 0.80 22.24 22.30
N GLU A 116 0.29 21.40 23.21
CA GLU A 116 0.89 20.08 23.43
C GLU A 116 0.70 19.30 22.12
N VAL A 117 1.74 19.36 21.30
CA VAL A 117 1.91 18.49 20.14
C VAL A 117 1.86 17.07 20.67
N ALA A 118 0.71 16.41 20.47
CA ALA A 118 0.58 14.99 20.67
C ALA A 118 1.75 14.31 19.96
N ARG A 119 2.64 13.68 20.73
CA ARG A 119 3.74 12.86 20.22
C ARG A 119 3.14 11.84 19.26
N ARG A 120 3.31 12.09 17.96
CA ARG A 120 3.13 11.06 16.93
C ARG A 120 4.09 9.91 17.28
N PRO A 121 3.69 8.64 17.15
CA PRO A 121 4.64 7.55 17.18
C PRO A 121 5.62 7.75 16.03
N SER A 122 6.82 8.23 16.35
CA SER A 122 7.94 8.29 15.43
C SER A 122 8.33 6.86 15.11
N ILE A 123 7.95 6.39 13.92
CA ILE A 123 8.53 5.20 13.34
C ILE A 123 9.99 5.58 13.06
N PRO A 124 10.97 4.97 13.73
CA PRO A 124 12.37 5.26 13.41
C PRO A 124 12.60 4.72 11.99
N LEU A 125 12.71 5.65 11.04
CA LEU A 125 13.21 5.39 9.70
C LEU A 125 14.71 5.71 9.78
N PRO A 126 15.57 4.71 10.04
CA PRO A 126 16.99 4.95 10.28
C PRO A 126 17.67 5.61 9.08
N GLU A 127 17.10 5.51 7.87
CA GLU A 127 17.62 6.20 6.69
C GLU A 127 17.32 7.71 6.66
N LEU A 128 16.39 8.22 7.49
CA LEU A 128 16.04 9.64 7.57
C LEU A 128 16.83 10.42 8.63
N GLU A 129 17.47 9.73 9.58
CA GLU A 129 18.24 10.36 10.66
C GLU A 129 19.61 10.90 10.19
N THR A 130 20.08 10.48 9.01
CA THR A 130 21.35 10.90 8.41
C THR A 130 21.22 12.04 7.40
N LEU A 131 20.01 12.46 7.06
CA LEU A 131 19.77 13.54 6.10
C LEU A 131 19.94 14.90 6.79
N GLU A 132 20.71 15.80 6.18
CA GLU A 132 20.83 17.15 6.69
C GLU A 132 19.48 17.90 6.55
N PRO A 133 19.16 18.85 7.45
CA PRO A 133 17.87 19.55 7.43
C PRO A 133 17.52 20.19 6.08
N ALA A 134 18.51 20.59 5.30
CA ALA A 134 18.32 21.16 3.96
C ALA A 134 17.92 20.11 2.91
N GLU A 135 18.40 18.87 3.04
CA GLU A 135 18.05 17.77 2.14
C GLU A 135 16.63 17.27 2.43
N LEU A 136 16.25 17.25 3.72
CA LEU A 136 14.89 16.92 4.14
C LEU A 136 13.87 17.95 3.59
N ASP A 137 14.22 19.23 3.59
CA ASP A 137 13.38 20.30 3.05
C ASP A 137 13.21 20.15 1.53
N SER A 138 14.26 19.73 0.82
CA SER A 138 14.20 19.46 -0.62
C SER A 138 13.30 18.27 -0.97
N VAL A 139 13.30 17.20 -0.16
CA VAL A 139 12.41 16.04 -0.36
C VAL A 139 10.96 16.39 -0.02
N LEU A 140 10.73 17.18 1.03
CA LEU A 140 9.39 17.65 1.38
C LEU A 140 8.84 18.62 0.34
N GLN A 141 9.70 19.39 -0.32
CA GLN A 141 9.32 20.31 -1.38
C GLN A 141 8.95 19.56 -2.67
N THR A 142 9.70 18.52 -3.05
CA THR A 142 9.35 17.70 -4.23
C THR A 142 8.07 16.89 -4.02
N MET A 143 7.74 16.47 -2.80
CA MET A 143 6.45 15.83 -2.50
C MET A 143 5.26 16.79 -2.43
N ASN A 144 5.51 18.09 -2.19
CA ASN A 144 4.48 19.13 -2.13
C ASN A 144 4.32 19.91 -3.45
N GLU A 145 5.19 19.73 -4.42
CA GLU A 145 4.97 20.27 -5.75
C GLU A 145 3.82 19.49 -6.40
N PRO A 146 2.68 20.14 -6.70
CA PRO A 146 1.65 19.52 -7.50
C PRO A 146 2.29 19.17 -8.85
N ASP A 147 2.05 17.97 -9.33
CA ASP A 147 2.67 17.42 -10.55
C ASP A 147 2.10 18.14 -11.78
N VAL A 148 2.51 19.39 -12.02
CA VAL A 148 2.00 20.24 -13.12
C VAL A 148 2.65 19.88 -14.47
N ASN A 149 3.47 18.83 -14.52
CA ASN A 149 4.09 18.32 -15.75
C ASN A 149 3.71 16.86 -16.07
N GLY A 150 2.60 16.37 -15.51
CA GLY A 150 1.89 15.21 -16.04
C GLY A 150 1.22 15.62 -17.36
N GLY A 151 1.71 15.09 -18.47
CA GLY A 151 1.13 15.29 -19.79
C GLY A 151 -0.36 14.98 -19.82
N GLU A 152 -1.02 15.62 -20.78
CA GLU A 152 -2.42 15.50 -21.20
C GLU A 152 -2.79 14.03 -21.52
N GLY A 153 -2.89 13.22 -20.48
CA GLY A 153 -3.53 11.92 -20.47
C GLY A 153 -4.67 12.03 -19.48
N ASP A 154 -5.89 11.81 -19.96
CA ASP A 154 -7.10 11.61 -19.15
C ASP A 154 -6.89 10.39 -18.24
N ASP A 155 -6.10 10.54 -17.18
CA ASP A 155 -6.10 9.61 -16.06
C ASP A 155 -7.18 10.12 -15.10
N PRO A 156 -8.38 9.49 -15.09
CA PRO A 156 -9.43 9.90 -14.18
C PRO A 156 -8.89 9.73 -12.75
N ALA A 157 -8.88 10.82 -11.99
CA ALA A 157 -8.52 10.79 -10.59
C ALA A 157 -9.36 9.70 -9.91
N LEU A 158 -8.72 8.76 -9.20
CA LEU A 158 -9.38 7.59 -8.59
C LEU A 158 -10.56 7.95 -7.66
N ASN A 159 -10.64 9.20 -7.21
CA ASN A 159 -11.75 9.71 -6.40
C ASN A 159 -13.02 10.05 -7.20
N ASP A 160 -12.93 10.15 -8.52
CA ASP A 160 -14.05 10.46 -9.43
C ASP A 160 -14.60 9.20 -10.14
N LEU A 161 -13.96 8.04 -9.94
CA LEU A 161 -14.40 6.79 -10.52
C LEU A 161 -15.66 6.28 -9.81
N ASN A 162 -16.66 5.92 -10.61
CA ASN A 162 -17.80 5.18 -10.07
C ASN A 162 -17.40 3.72 -9.77
N ALA A 163 -18.24 3.03 -8.98
CA ALA A 163 -17.93 1.67 -8.52
C ALA A 163 -17.66 0.69 -9.68
N ASP A 164 -18.37 0.85 -10.80
CA ASP A 164 -18.28 -0.03 -11.96
C ASP A 164 -17.00 0.22 -12.80
N GLU A 165 -16.47 1.44 -12.77
CA GLU A 165 -15.19 1.80 -13.39
C GLU A 165 -14.01 1.36 -12.54
N LEU A 166 -14.12 1.49 -11.22
CA LEU A 166 -13.12 1.00 -10.29
C LEU A 166 -12.96 -0.53 -10.40
N GLU A 167 -14.08 -1.27 -10.49
CA GLU A 167 -14.07 -2.72 -10.69
C GLU A 167 -13.35 -3.11 -11.99
N ARG A 168 -13.55 -2.34 -13.07
CA ARG A 168 -12.90 -2.58 -14.37
C ARG A 168 -11.38 -2.32 -14.35
N VAL A 169 -10.93 -1.31 -13.61
CA VAL A 169 -9.50 -1.04 -13.42
C VAL A 169 -8.86 -2.14 -12.57
N LEU A 170 -9.54 -2.59 -11.51
CA LEU A 170 -9.06 -3.69 -10.66
C LEU A 170 -8.96 -5.02 -11.44
N ASP A 171 -9.98 -5.36 -12.25
CA ASP A 171 -9.96 -6.53 -13.14
C ASP A 171 -8.79 -6.47 -14.14
N SER A 172 -8.43 -5.26 -14.62
CA SER A 172 -7.31 -5.11 -15.56
C SER A 172 -5.93 -5.31 -14.93
N TRP A 173 -5.84 -5.20 -13.59
CA TRP A 173 -4.60 -5.35 -12.84
C TRP A 173 -4.46 -6.75 -12.22
N GLU A 174 -5.56 -7.47 -12.06
CA GLU A 174 -5.61 -8.84 -11.53
C GLU A 174 -5.40 -9.91 -12.63
N GLY A 175 -4.72 -9.53 -13.73
CA GLY A 175 -4.40 -10.40 -14.86
C GLY A 175 -3.83 -11.77 -14.50
#